data_AF-A0AAW2VCD0-F1
#
_entry.id   AF-A0AAW2VCD0-F1
#
_cell.length_a   1.000
_cell.length_b   1.000
_cell.length_c   1.000
_cell.angle_alpha   90.00
_cell.angle_beta   90.00
_cell.angle_gamma   90.00
#
_symmetry.space_group_name_H-M   'P 1'
#
loop_
_entity.id
_entity.type
_entity.pdbx_description
1 polymer ?
#
loop_
_entity_poly.entity_id
_entity_poly.type
_entity_poly.pdbx_seq_one_letter_code
_entity_poly.pdbx_strand_id
1 'polypeptide(L)'
;MSSSPDKNSIFDPSKPKKKRHWSWSDPDRVDPHEALKHVMLKMRLHSLSNSGSTTPHSESEPDSDSFSPNPVSTAPDFTAMLSDELLLNVFNRIPDAKQLFSNSLVCKRWCVLCGKLIPSIKLLDWEFLESGRLSYRFPNLVDINIVPASIMFERNSGILLSTKSLEVYLNSGVLETEGSFVRKEDILDSEAIDKGVRILAEGVGI
;
A
#
# COMPACT_ATOMS: atom_id res chain seq x y z
N MET A 1 28.56 20.52 56.20
CA MET A 1 29.93 20.47 55.64
C MET A 1 30.26 18.99 55.51
N SER A 2 30.72 18.39 54.41
CA SER A 2 31.17 18.87 53.10
C SER A 2 31.53 17.63 52.27
N SER A 3 31.06 17.59 51.02
CA SER A 3 31.76 17.18 49.78
C SER A 3 32.11 15.69 49.46
N SER A 4 31.66 15.30 48.24
CA SER A 4 32.07 14.19 47.32
C SER A 4 33.54 14.35 46.81
N PRO A 5 34.18 13.47 45.95
CA PRO A 5 33.58 12.68 44.85
C PRO A 5 34.15 11.27 44.48
N ASP A 6 33.37 10.63 43.60
CA ASP A 6 33.60 9.61 42.54
C ASP A 6 34.99 9.04 42.20
N LYS A 7 35.02 7.74 41.83
CA LYS A 7 35.70 7.26 40.59
C LYS A 7 35.20 5.91 40.06
N ASN A 8 34.82 5.91 38.78
CA ASN A 8 34.43 4.82 37.90
C ASN A 8 35.56 3.82 37.57
N SER A 9 35.20 2.58 37.21
CA SER A 9 35.93 1.75 36.22
C SER A 9 34.95 0.79 35.53
N ILE A 10 34.50 1.08 34.31
CA ILE A 10 35.11 0.70 33.02
C ILE A 10 34.61 -0.67 32.53
N PHE A 11 33.82 -0.59 31.47
CA PHE A 11 33.43 -1.65 30.55
C PHE A 11 34.68 -2.33 29.95
N ASP A 12 34.72 -3.66 30.00
CA ASP A 12 35.70 -4.50 29.31
C ASP A 12 35.17 -4.90 27.91
N PRO A 13 35.84 -4.53 26.80
CA PRO A 13 35.37 -4.76 25.44
C PRO A 13 36.00 -6.02 24.78
N SER A 14 36.07 -7.15 25.48
CA SER A 14 36.80 -8.35 24.98
C SER A 14 35.98 -9.63 24.73
N LYS A 15 34.66 -9.55 24.48
CA LYS A 15 33.85 -10.73 24.09
C LYS A 15 33.29 -10.64 22.66
N PRO A 16 33.71 -11.52 21.73
CA PRO A 16 33.18 -11.53 20.37
C PRO A 16 31.73 -12.06 20.37
N LYS A 17 30.77 -11.21 19.98
CA LYS A 17 29.37 -11.60 19.76
C LYS A 17 29.28 -12.44 18.47
N LYS A 18 28.77 -13.67 18.58
CA LYS A 18 28.48 -14.55 17.43
C LYS A 18 27.47 -13.87 16.50
N LYS A 19 27.93 -13.49 15.30
CA LYS A 19 27.08 -13.02 14.19
C LYS A 19 26.19 -14.18 13.74
N ARG A 20 24.86 -14.02 13.83
CA ARG A 20 23.92 -14.86 13.08
C ARG A 20 24.01 -14.42 11.62
N HIS A 21 24.63 -15.25 10.79
CA HIS A 21 24.64 -15.05 9.35
C HIS A 21 23.28 -15.50 8.81
N TRP A 22 22.42 -14.57 8.42
CA TRP A 22 21.30 -14.89 7.55
C TRP A 22 21.86 -15.04 6.13
N SER A 23 22.14 -16.29 5.77
CA SER A 23 22.41 -16.67 4.38
C SER A 23 21.10 -16.57 3.62
N TRP A 24 20.94 -15.51 2.83
CA TRP A 24 19.99 -15.53 1.73
C TRP A 24 20.51 -16.52 0.69
N SER A 25 19.66 -17.45 0.27
CA SER A 25 19.92 -18.23 -0.93
C SER A 25 19.74 -17.31 -2.13
N ASP A 26 20.82 -17.13 -2.88
CA ASP A 26 20.87 -16.47 -4.18
C ASP A 26 19.79 -17.06 -5.11
N PRO A 27 18.89 -16.27 -5.72
CA PRO A 27 17.96 -16.75 -6.74
C PRO A 27 18.62 -16.85 -8.14
N ASP A 28 19.94 -16.82 -8.23
CA ASP A 28 20.67 -16.76 -9.49
C ASP A 28 21.04 -18.17 -10.00
N ARG A 29 20.02 -19.02 -10.19
CA ARG A 29 20.15 -20.29 -10.93
C ARG A 29 18.86 -20.71 -11.67
N VAL A 30 18.13 -19.74 -12.21
CA VAL A 30 17.12 -20.07 -13.23
C VAL A 30 17.82 -20.12 -14.58
N ASP A 31 17.90 -21.33 -15.14
CA ASP A 31 18.40 -21.56 -16.50
C ASP A 31 17.56 -20.74 -17.51
N PRO A 32 18.17 -19.81 -18.28
CA PRO A 32 17.47 -19.02 -19.28
C PRO A 32 16.69 -19.89 -20.28
N HIS A 33 17.14 -21.13 -20.51
CA HIS A 33 16.46 -22.07 -21.41
C HIS A 33 15.13 -22.60 -20.86
N GLU A 34 14.93 -22.69 -19.54
CA GLU A 34 13.66 -23.07 -18.92
C GLU A 34 12.64 -21.93 -18.99
N ALA A 35 13.08 -20.69 -18.70
CA ALA A 35 12.23 -19.50 -18.79
C ALA A 35 11.70 -19.28 -20.22
N LEU A 36 12.52 -19.52 -21.24
CA LEU A 36 12.13 -19.39 -22.65
C LEU A 36 11.15 -20.47 -23.12
N LYS A 37 11.16 -21.69 -22.55
CA LYS A 37 10.18 -22.74 -22.89
C LYS A 37 8.76 -22.29 -22.57
N HIS A 38 8.55 -21.70 -21.39
CA HIS A 38 7.23 -21.21 -20.98
C HIS A 38 6.74 -20.04 -21.85
N VAL A 39 7.66 -19.19 -22.32
CA VAL A 39 7.35 -18.10 -23.26
C VAL A 39 7.00 -18.65 -24.65
N MET A 40 7.77 -19.60 -25.18
CA MET A 40 7.49 -20.22 -26.48
C MET A 40 6.20 -21.04 -26.50
N LEU A 41 5.85 -21.72 -25.40
CA LEU A 41 4.59 -22.46 -25.30
C LEU A 41 3.38 -21.53 -25.28
N LYS A 42 3.50 -20.37 -24.60
CA LYS A 42 2.46 -19.32 -24.61
C LYS A 42 2.30 -18.70 -25.99
N MET A 43 3.38 -18.44 -26.72
CA MET A 43 3.31 -17.90 -28.09
C MET A 43 2.71 -18.89 -29.09
N ARG A 44 3.01 -20.19 -28.98
CA ARG A 44 2.46 -21.21 -29.89
C ARG A 44 0.96 -21.44 -29.71
N LEU A 45 0.41 -21.31 -28.50
CA LEU A 45 -1.04 -21.41 -28.29
C LEU A 45 -1.81 -20.30 -29.01
N HIS A 46 -1.25 -19.09 -29.10
CA HIS A 46 -1.86 -18.00 -29.86
C HIS A 46 -1.73 -18.19 -31.39
N SER A 47 -0.75 -18.96 -31.85
CA SER A 47 -0.53 -19.22 -33.28
C SER A 47 -1.38 -20.37 -33.84
N LEU A 48 -1.89 -21.29 -33.01
CA LEU A 48 -2.72 -22.41 -33.49
C LEU A 48 -4.24 -22.13 -33.53
N SER A 49 -4.70 -20.98 -33.02
CA SER A 49 -6.12 -20.58 -33.14
C SER A 49 -6.47 -19.95 -34.50
N ASN A 50 -5.51 -19.79 -35.41
CA ASN A 50 -5.75 -19.12 -36.69
C ASN A 50 -5.27 -20.00 -37.86
N SER A 51 -5.95 -21.13 -38.11
CA SER A 51 -5.74 -21.85 -39.36
C SER A 51 -6.97 -22.67 -39.79
N GLY A 52 -7.70 -22.11 -40.74
CA GLY A 52 -8.67 -22.75 -41.64
C GLY A 52 -9.07 -21.71 -42.69
N SER A 53 -8.35 -21.62 -43.83
CA SER A 53 -8.76 -22.13 -45.16
C SER A 53 -10.02 -21.43 -45.69
N THR A 54 -10.15 -20.79 -46.88
CA THR A 54 -9.38 -20.75 -48.13
C THR A 54 -10.01 -19.69 -49.09
N THR A 55 -9.17 -18.85 -49.72
CA THR A 55 -9.31 -18.23 -51.09
C THR A 55 -10.37 -17.12 -51.40
N PRO A 56 -10.14 -16.27 -52.43
CA PRO A 56 -10.28 -14.81 -52.33
C PRO A 56 -11.36 -14.19 -53.24
N HIS A 57 -11.88 -12.99 -52.89
CA HIS A 57 -12.15 -11.91 -53.86
C HIS A 57 -12.65 -10.61 -53.22
N SER A 58 -12.21 -9.49 -53.81
CA SER A 58 -12.85 -8.17 -53.95
C SER A 58 -13.15 -7.29 -52.72
N GLU A 59 -12.23 -6.34 -52.51
CA GLU A 59 -12.44 -4.88 -52.46
C GLU A 59 -13.87 -4.37 -52.19
N SER A 60 -14.13 -3.93 -50.96
CA SER A 60 -14.85 -2.68 -50.63
C SER A 60 -14.89 -2.44 -49.11
N GLU A 61 -14.25 -1.37 -48.66
CA GLU A 61 -14.51 -0.67 -47.39
C GLU A 61 -15.91 0.00 -47.42
N PRO A 62 -16.57 0.37 -46.31
CA PRO A 62 -16.01 0.63 -44.96
C PRO A 62 -16.77 -0.07 -43.82
N ASP A 63 -16.07 -0.86 -43.01
CA ASP A 63 -16.67 -1.54 -41.86
C ASP A 63 -16.83 -0.60 -40.65
N SER A 64 -18.07 -0.54 -40.18
CA SER A 64 -18.41 0.00 -38.88
C SER A 64 -17.84 -0.93 -37.81
N ASP A 65 -16.91 -0.44 -36.99
CA ASP A 65 -16.36 -1.15 -35.83
C ASP A 65 -17.47 -1.42 -34.79
N SER A 66 -18.23 -2.50 -35.01
CA SER A 66 -19.00 -3.13 -33.95
C SER A 66 -18.02 -3.85 -33.05
N PHE A 67 -17.73 -3.26 -31.89
CA PHE A 67 -17.06 -3.94 -30.79
C PHE A 67 -17.88 -5.18 -30.42
N SER A 68 -17.49 -6.34 -30.94
CA SER A 68 -17.96 -7.63 -30.47
C SER A 68 -17.43 -7.83 -29.05
N PRO A 69 -18.28 -7.85 -28.01
CA PRO A 69 -17.82 -8.28 -26.70
C PRO A 69 -17.73 -9.80 -26.78
N ASN A 70 -16.50 -10.33 -26.93
CA ASN A 70 -16.26 -11.74 -26.65
C ASN A 70 -16.86 -12.06 -25.27
N PRO A 71 -17.82 -12.99 -25.16
CA PRO A 71 -18.32 -13.39 -23.87
C PRO A 71 -17.22 -14.22 -23.21
N VAL A 72 -16.37 -13.53 -22.43
CA VAL A 72 -15.63 -14.20 -21.36
C VAL A 72 -16.68 -14.97 -20.59
N SER A 73 -16.60 -16.30 -20.61
CA SER A 73 -17.50 -17.18 -19.85
C SER A 73 -17.39 -16.76 -18.39
N THR A 74 -18.31 -15.88 -17.99
CA THR A 74 -18.31 -15.26 -16.68
C THR A 74 -18.98 -16.29 -15.82
N ALA A 75 -18.17 -17.17 -15.24
CA ALA A 75 -18.65 -18.01 -14.14
C ALA A 75 -19.39 -17.08 -13.17
N PRO A 76 -20.61 -17.45 -12.74
CA PRO A 76 -21.41 -16.57 -11.89
C PRO A 76 -20.61 -16.21 -10.63
N ASP A 77 -20.50 -14.91 -10.35
CA ASP A 77 -19.90 -14.44 -9.12
C ASP A 77 -20.86 -14.68 -7.97
N PHE A 78 -20.70 -15.81 -7.29
CA PHE A 78 -21.51 -16.15 -6.12
C PHE A 78 -21.34 -15.16 -4.97
N THR A 79 -20.23 -14.39 -4.92
CA THR A 79 -20.03 -13.37 -3.89
C THR A 79 -20.92 -12.14 -4.11
N ALA A 80 -21.30 -11.87 -5.36
CA ALA A 80 -22.26 -10.83 -5.69
C ALA A 80 -23.68 -11.15 -5.18
N MET A 81 -24.02 -12.43 -5.01
CA MET A 81 -25.32 -12.88 -4.51
C MET A 81 -25.47 -12.78 -2.99
N LEU A 82 -24.37 -12.65 -2.24
CA LEU A 82 -24.41 -12.48 -0.79
C LEU A 82 -25.02 -11.12 -0.45
N SER A 83 -25.72 -11.00 0.69
CA SER A 83 -26.13 -9.70 1.23
C SER A 83 -24.95 -8.94 1.83
N ASP A 84 -25.06 -7.62 1.96
CA ASP A 84 -24.02 -6.78 2.59
C ASP A 84 -23.73 -7.24 4.03
N GLU A 85 -24.76 -7.62 4.77
CA GLU A 85 -24.64 -8.10 6.15
C GLU A 85 -23.85 -9.40 6.25
N LEU A 86 -24.14 -10.37 5.36
CA LEU A 86 -23.41 -11.64 5.33
C LEU A 86 -21.95 -11.41 4.94
N LEU A 87 -21.71 -10.60 3.93
CA LEU A 87 -20.36 -10.30 3.46
C LEU A 87 -19.56 -9.53 4.52
N LEU A 88 -20.19 -8.61 5.24
CA LEU A 88 -19.59 -7.90 6.37
C LEU A 88 -19.25 -8.86 7.52
N ASN A 89 -20.13 -9.81 7.85
CA ASN A 89 -19.87 -10.84 8.86
C ASN A 89 -18.69 -11.73 8.46
N VAL A 90 -18.57 -12.09 7.16
CA VAL A 90 -17.40 -12.83 6.64
C VAL A 90 -16.12 -12.02 6.82
N PHE A 91 -16.10 -10.75 6.40
CA PHE A 91 -14.92 -9.89 6.57
C PHE A 91 -14.56 -9.68 8.04
N ASN A 92 -15.54 -9.58 8.93
CA ASN A 92 -15.32 -9.42 10.37
C ASN A 92 -14.66 -10.66 11.03
N ARG A 93 -14.59 -11.80 10.35
CA ARG A 93 -13.83 -12.98 10.80
C ARG A 93 -12.36 -12.93 10.39
N ILE A 94 -11.94 -11.96 9.59
CA ILE A 94 -10.57 -11.78 9.15
C ILE A 94 -9.84 -10.91 10.17
N PRO A 95 -8.89 -11.47 10.96
CA PRO A 95 -8.23 -10.71 12.03
C PRO A 95 -7.18 -9.73 11.51
N ASP A 96 -6.71 -9.90 10.27
CA ASP A 96 -5.64 -9.08 9.70
C ASP A 96 -6.20 -7.90 8.89
N ALA A 97 -5.96 -6.69 9.37
CA ALA A 97 -6.31 -5.46 8.66
C ALA A 97 -5.63 -5.37 7.28
N LYS A 98 -4.42 -5.90 7.10
CA LYS A 98 -3.74 -5.91 5.80
C LYS A 98 -4.51 -6.72 4.76
N GLN A 99 -5.06 -7.86 5.18
CA GLN A 99 -5.90 -8.67 4.32
C GLN A 99 -7.22 -7.95 3.97
N LEU A 100 -7.82 -7.21 4.91
CA LEU A 100 -8.99 -6.37 4.63
C LEU A 100 -8.67 -5.29 3.58
N PHE A 101 -7.49 -4.67 3.63
CA PHE A 101 -7.06 -3.73 2.59
C PHE A 101 -6.92 -4.41 1.22
N SER A 102 -6.30 -5.59 1.14
CA SER A 102 -6.21 -6.33 -0.11
C SER A 102 -7.59 -6.71 -0.67
N ASN A 103 -8.48 -7.20 0.20
CA ASN A 103 -9.86 -7.56 -0.18
C ASN A 103 -10.65 -6.34 -0.68
N SER A 104 -10.38 -5.16 -0.13
CA SER A 104 -11.05 -3.92 -0.53
C SER A 104 -10.82 -3.55 -2.00
N LEU A 105 -9.80 -4.14 -2.66
CA LEU A 105 -9.46 -3.89 -4.07
C LEU A 105 -10.26 -4.74 -5.06
N VAL A 106 -11.00 -5.76 -4.60
CA VAL A 106 -11.75 -6.68 -5.48
C VAL A 106 -12.84 -5.94 -6.26
N CYS A 107 -13.67 -5.16 -5.57
CA CYS A 107 -14.68 -4.32 -6.20
C CYS A 107 -15.13 -3.17 -5.28
N LYS A 108 -15.88 -2.20 -5.81
CA LYS A 108 -16.39 -1.03 -5.05
C LYS A 108 -17.20 -1.44 -3.81
N ARG A 109 -18.01 -2.50 -3.93
CA ARG A 109 -18.84 -3.01 -2.83
C ARG A 109 -17.99 -3.52 -1.67
N TRP A 110 -16.97 -4.33 -1.97
CA TRP A 110 -16.03 -4.84 -0.98
C TRP A 110 -15.22 -3.72 -0.35
N CYS A 111 -14.85 -2.71 -1.13
CA CYS A 111 -14.15 -1.52 -0.65
C CYS A 111 -14.92 -0.83 0.50
N VAL A 112 -16.18 -0.50 0.25
CA VAL A 112 -17.06 0.16 1.24
C VAL A 112 -17.24 -0.70 2.49
N LEU A 113 -17.53 -2.00 2.32
CA LEU A 113 -17.78 -2.89 3.46
C LEU A 113 -16.53 -3.12 4.31
N CYS A 114 -15.37 -3.38 3.70
CA CYS A 114 -14.11 -3.49 4.43
C CYS A 114 -13.80 -2.20 5.19
N GLY A 115 -14.14 -1.03 4.61
CA GLY A 115 -13.96 0.27 5.25
C GLY A 115 -14.72 0.46 6.55
N LYS A 116 -15.93 -0.10 6.63
CA LYS A 116 -16.75 -0.08 7.86
C LYS A 116 -16.13 -0.86 9.02
N LEU A 117 -15.18 -1.76 8.73
CA LEU A 117 -14.52 -2.61 9.73
C LEU A 117 -13.17 -2.06 10.19
N ILE A 118 -12.73 -0.91 9.68
CA ILE A 118 -11.43 -0.32 10.04
C ILE A 118 -11.65 0.79 11.09
N PRO A 119 -11.33 0.54 12.37
CA PRO A 119 -11.52 1.53 13.43
C PRO A 119 -10.34 2.50 13.55
N SER A 120 -9.18 2.17 12.99
CA SER A 120 -7.96 2.96 13.14
C SER A 120 -7.15 2.99 11.86
N ILE A 121 -6.63 4.16 11.49
CA ILE A 121 -5.74 4.30 10.34
C ILE A 121 -4.54 5.19 10.62
N LYS A 122 -3.48 5.00 9.84
CA LYS A 122 -2.35 5.91 9.72
C LYS A 122 -2.49 6.66 8.40
N LEU A 123 -2.67 7.98 8.46
CA LEU A 123 -2.76 8.82 7.28
C LEU A 123 -1.36 9.11 6.73
N LEU A 124 -1.17 8.91 5.43
CA LEU A 124 0.12 9.11 4.74
C LEU A 124 0.08 10.25 3.72
N ASP A 125 -1.11 10.81 3.48
CA ASP A 125 -1.36 11.77 2.42
C ASP A 125 -2.34 12.82 2.93
N TRP A 126 -1.88 14.07 3.03
CA TRP A 126 -2.69 15.16 3.55
C TRP A 126 -3.83 15.54 2.59
N GLU A 127 -3.60 15.47 1.27
CA GLU A 127 -4.62 15.76 0.26
C GLU A 127 -5.77 14.74 0.33
N PHE A 128 -5.48 13.51 0.75
CA PHE A 128 -6.53 12.52 0.99
C PHE A 128 -7.48 12.95 2.11
N LEU A 129 -6.96 13.54 3.18
CA LEU A 129 -7.78 14.13 4.25
C LEU A 129 -8.59 15.32 3.73
N GLU A 130 -7.93 16.27 3.07
CA GLU A 130 -8.59 17.48 2.58
C GLU A 130 -9.70 17.20 1.56
N SER A 131 -9.58 16.12 0.79
CA SER A 131 -10.60 15.70 -0.17
C SER A 131 -11.92 15.23 0.46
N GLY A 132 -11.98 15.05 1.78
CA GLY A 132 -13.15 14.52 2.48
C GLY A 132 -13.45 13.03 2.21
N ARG A 133 -12.64 12.36 1.37
CA ARG A 133 -12.81 10.93 1.03
C ARG A 133 -12.63 10.01 2.23
N LEU A 134 -11.91 10.48 3.25
CA LEU A 134 -11.62 9.73 4.45
C LEU A 134 -12.88 9.25 5.18
N SER A 135 -13.82 10.16 5.48
CA SER A 135 -15.06 9.86 6.21
C SER A 135 -15.99 8.95 5.41
N TYR A 136 -16.02 9.12 4.08
CA TYR A 136 -16.76 8.21 3.19
C TYR A 136 -16.15 6.80 3.18
N ARG A 137 -14.82 6.70 3.16
CA ARG A 137 -14.09 5.43 3.05
C ARG A 137 -14.11 4.63 4.36
N PHE A 138 -14.04 5.32 5.50
CA PHE A 138 -13.97 4.74 6.84
C PHE A 138 -14.98 5.42 7.78
N PRO A 139 -16.28 5.09 7.65
CA PRO A 139 -17.34 5.78 8.40
C PRO A 139 -17.34 5.46 9.90
N ASN A 140 -16.68 4.38 10.32
CA ASN A 140 -16.59 3.94 11.73
C ASN A 140 -15.19 4.18 12.31
N LEU A 141 -14.45 5.15 11.76
CA LEU A 141 -13.11 5.47 12.22
C LEU A 141 -13.16 6.11 13.61
N VAL A 142 -12.40 5.56 14.55
CA VAL A 142 -12.31 6.01 15.96
C VAL A 142 -10.95 6.63 16.25
N ASP A 143 -9.89 6.16 15.60
CA ASP A 143 -8.53 6.65 15.82
C ASP A 143 -7.83 6.95 14.49
N ILE A 144 -7.13 8.08 14.44
CA ILE A 144 -6.38 8.51 13.27
C ILE A 144 -5.03 9.09 13.65
N ASN A 145 -3.96 8.50 13.11
CA ASN A 145 -2.63 9.08 13.20
C ASN A 145 -2.36 9.96 11.98
N ILE A 146 -2.42 11.28 12.17
CA ILE A 146 -2.19 12.29 11.12
C ILE A 146 -0.73 12.74 10.99
N VAL A 147 0.10 12.47 12.00
CA VAL A 147 1.51 12.93 12.07
C VAL A 147 2.32 12.60 10.81
N PRO A 148 2.21 11.41 10.20
CA PRO A 148 2.98 11.08 9.01
C PRO A 148 2.55 11.88 7.78
N ALA A 149 1.29 12.26 7.68
CA ALA A 149 0.77 13.07 6.58
C ALA A 149 1.04 14.56 6.79
N SER A 150 1.24 15.02 8.03
CA SER A 150 1.58 16.41 8.32
C SER A 150 3.04 16.76 8.02
N ILE A 151 3.83 15.80 7.54
CA ILE A 151 5.23 16.02 7.20
C ILE A 151 5.42 15.80 5.70
N MET A 152 5.74 16.88 5.00
CA MET A 152 6.04 16.97 3.58
C MET A 152 7.39 16.31 3.27
N PHE A 153 7.38 14.99 3.15
CA PHE A 153 8.50 14.25 2.61
C PHE A 153 8.24 13.82 1.18
N GLU A 154 9.24 14.01 0.32
CA GLU A 154 9.30 13.26 -0.92
C GLU A 154 9.40 11.77 -0.58
N ARG A 155 8.40 10.98 -0.98
CA ARG A 155 8.38 9.51 -0.82
C ARG A 155 9.42 8.80 -1.71
N ASN A 156 10.42 9.54 -2.19
CA ASN A 156 11.46 9.09 -3.10
C ASN A 156 12.61 8.37 -2.37
N SER A 157 12.64 8.41 -1.03
CA SER A 157 13.61 7.68 -0.25
C SER A 157 13.07 6.33 0.22
N GLY A 158 13.86 5.28 0.00
CA GLY A 158 13.54 3.93 0.49
C GLY A 158 13.79 3.73 1.99
N ILE A 159 14.09 4.80 2.75
CA ILE A 159 14.53 4.70 4.14
C ILE A 159 13.43 5.24 5.07
N LEU A 160 12.83 4.35 5.85
CA LEU A 160 11.85 4.66 6.88
C LEU A 160 12.52 4.67 8.26
N LEU A 161 12.50 5.82 8.92
CA LEU A 161 12.81 5.93 10.34
C LEU A 161 11.55 5.62 11.13
N SER A 162 11.54 4.50 11.85
CA SER A 162 10.45 4.11 12.75
C SER A 162 10.91 4.15 14.21
N THR A 163 10.21 4.93 15.01
CA THR A 163 10.32 5.05 16.46
C THR A 163 8.96 4.73 17.08
N LYS A 164 8.89 4.56 18.41
CA LYS A 164 7.63 4.21 19.09
C LYS A 164 6.48 5.19 18.83
N SER A 165 6.79 6.46 18.56
CA SER A 165 5.82 7.55 18.41
C SER A 165 5.81 8.18 17.03
N LEU A 166 6.78 7.86 16.17
CA LEU A 166 6.98 8.54 14.89
C LEU A 166 7.49 7.57 13.84
N GLU A 167 6.87 7.58 12.67
CA GLU A 167 7.32 6.86 11.49
C GLU A 167 7.38 7.80 10.30
N VAL A 168 8.58 8.06 9.81
CA VAL A 168 8.88 9.12 8.85
C VAL A 168 9.88 8.63 7.80
N TYR A 169 9.62 8.96 6.53
CA TYR A 169 10.57 8.71 5.44
C TYR A 169 11.66 9.78 5.44
N LEU A 170 12.92 9.37 5.37
CA LEU A 170 14.07 10.28 5.46
C LEU A 170 14.43 10.84 4.08
N ASN A 171 14.47 12.15 3.89
CA ASN A 171 14.97 12.73 2.63
C ASN A 171 16.51 12.80 2.59
N SER A 172 17.10 12.96 1.40
CA SER A 172 18.54 13.21 1.22
C SER A 172 19.03 14.45 1.99
N GLY A 173 18.17 15.47 2.16
CA GLY A 173 18.44 16.68 2.93
C GLY A 173 18.59 16.48 4.45
N VAL A 174 18.36 15.27 4.97
CA VAL A 174 18.59 14.95 6.40
C VAL A 174 20.04 15.17 6.81
N LEU A 175 21.01 14.99 5.90
CA LEU A 175 22.44 15.22 6.18
C LEU A 175 22.79 16.72 6.31
N GLU A 176 21.95 17.61 5.80
CA GLU A 176 22.16 19.07 5.86
C GLU A 176 21.63 19.66 7.17
N THR A 177 20.94 18.86 7.97
CA THR A 177 20.28 19.30 9.20
C THR A 177 21.10 18.88 10.41
N GLU A 178 21.41 19.82 11.31
CA GLU A 178 22.24 19.60 12.50
C GLU A 178 21.53 18.73 13.56
N GLY A 179 21.34 17.44 13.26
CA GLY A 179 20.83 16.44 14.20
C GLY A 179 19.32 16.28 14.27
N SER A 180 18.52 17.01 13.48
CA SER A 180 17.07 16.74 13.34
C SER A 180 16.75 16.05 12.02
N PHE A 181 15.90 15.02 12.07
CA PHE A 181 15.46 14.24 10.90
C PHE A 181 14.32 14.92 10.13
N VAL A 182 13.66 15.87 10.78
CA VAL A 182 12.54 16.66 10.24
C VAL A 182 12.88 18.12 10.50
N ARG A 183 12.84 18.95 9.45
CA ARG A 183 12.96 20.40 9.60
C ARG A 183 11.58 21.01 9.79
N LYS A 184 11.53 22.24 10.30
CA LYS A 184 10.27 22.94 10.52
C LYS A 184 9.53 23.19 9.20
N GLU A 185 10.29 23.40 8.13
CA GLU A 185 9.78 23.67 6.77
C GLU A 185 9.21 22.41 6.12
N ASP A 186 9.60 21.22 6.61
CA ASP A 186 9.06 19.95 6.14
C ASP A 186 7.71 19.66 6.82
N ILE A 187 7.31 20.40 7.86
CA ILE A 187 6.01 20.23 8.53
C ILE A 187 5.00 21.19 7.90
N LEU A 188 3.76 20.72 7.73
CA LEU A 188 2.65 21.57 7.33
C LEU A 188 2.52 22.80 8.23
N ASP A 189 2.11 23.90 7.63
CA ASP A 189 1.79 25.11 8.37
C ASP A 189 0.59 24.88 9.30
N SER A 190 0.53 25.68 10.38
CA SER A 190 -0.53 25.54 11.39
C SER A 190 -1.92 25.70 10.78
N GLU A 191 -2.07 26.56 9.76
CA GLU A 191 -3.36 26.80 9.11
C GLU A 191 -3.86 25.55 8.37
N ALA A 192 -2.99 24.86 7.61
CA ALA A 192 -3.35 23.61 6.97
C ALA A 192 -3.69 22.51 7.99
N ILE A 193 -2.94 22.42 9.09
CA ILE A 193 -3.20 21.46 10.17
C ILE A 193 -4.58 21.72 10.79
N ASP A 194 -4.87 22.97 11.17
CA ASP A 194 -6.14 23.35 11.78
C ASP A 194 -7.33 23.08 10.85
N LYS A 195 -7.16 23.34 9.55
CA LYS A 195 -8.16 23.00 8.53
C LYS A 195 -8.39 21.49 8.44
N GLY A 196 -7.32 20.69 8.40
CA GLY A 196 -7.43 19.23 8.38
C GLY A 196 -8.12 18.67 9.62
N VAL A 197 -7.79 19.19 10.81
CA VAL A 197 -8.45 18.81 12.06
C VAL A 197 -9.93 19.20 12.05
N ARG A 198 -10.30 20.35 11.48
CA ARG A 198 -11.70 20.73 11.30
C ARG A 198 -12.45 19.75 10.41
N ILE A 199 -11.87 19.34 9.28
CA ILE A 199 -12.46 18.33 8.39
C ILE A 199 -12.67 16.99 9.13
N LEU A 200 -11.72 16.60 9.98
CA LEU A 200 -11.88 15.41 10.82
C LEU A 200 -13.06 15.55 11.79
N ALA A 201 -13.19 16.69 12.47
CA ALA A 201 -14.27 16.94 13.40
C ALA A 201 -15.65 16.98 12.71
N GLU A 202 -15.72 17.46 11.46
CA GLU A 202 -16.97 17.50 10.69
C GLU A 202 -17.33 16.13 10.08
N GLY A 203 -16.34 15.35 9.66
CA GLY A 203 -16.53 14.08 8.93
C GLY A 203 -16.58 12.84 9.80
N VAL A 204 -15.92 12.86 10.95
CA VAL A 204 -16.01 11.84 12.00
C VAL A 204 -16.82 12.52 13.10
N GLY A 205 -18.10 12.18 13.26
CA GLY A 205 -18.97 12.82 14.25
C GLY A 205 -18.50 12.57 15.69
N ILE A 206 -17.53 13.34 16.15
CA ILE A 206 -16.99 13.39 17.52
C ILE A 206 -17.61 14.58 18.24
#